data_AF-A0AB35W9Q6-F1
#
_entry.id   AF-A0AB35W9Q6-F1
#
_cell.length_a   1.000
_cell.length_b   1.000
_cell.length_c   1.000
_cell.angle_alpha   90.00
_cell.angle_beta   90.00
_cell.angle_gamma   90.00
#
_symmetry.space_group_name_H-M   'P 1'
#
loop_
_entity.id
_entity.type
_entity.pdbx_description
1 polymer ?
#
loop_
_entity_poly.entity_id
_entity_poly.type
_entity_poly.pdbx_seq_one_letter_code
_entity_poly.pdbx_strand_id
1 'polypeptide(L)' 'MRTQDRITWRNGFRRNGVQVPMEDIESIFEERRATALTIWERYELRKADLQEAGLTQKEYEIACRQLADSLGI' A
#
# COMPACT_ATOMS: atom_id res chain seq x y z
N MET A 1 -12.10 13.03 -8.03
CA MET A 1 -11.45 11.71 -8.18
C MET A 1 -10.05 11.94 -8.72
N ARG A 2 -8.98 11.67 -7.95
CA ARG A 2 -7.64 11.55 -8.55
C ARG A 2 -7.61 10.19 -9.24
N THR A 3 -7.75 10.15 -10.55
CA THR A 3 -7.45 8.96 -11.35
C THR A 3 -5.99 8.63 -11.13
N GLN A 4 -5.72 7.55 -10.39
CA GLN A 4 -4.36 7.09 -10.15
C GLN A 4 -3.70 6.80 -11.50
N ASP A 5 -2.55 7.45 -11.76
CA ASP A 5 -1.84 7.31 -13.02
C ASP A 5 -1.54 5.83 -13.31
N ARG A 6 -1.93 5.34 -14.49
CA ARG A 6 -1.63 3.98 -14.92
C ARG A 6 -0.22 3.94 -15.51
N ILE A 7 0.72 3.39 -14.75
CA ILE A 7 2.10 3.17 -15.20
C ILE A 7 2.22 1.75 -15.75
N THR A 8 2.77 1.61 -16.96
CA THR A 8 2.97 0.32 -17.64
C THR A 8 4.35 0.25 -18.29
N TRP A 9 4.84 -0.96 -18.53
CA TRP A 9 6.10 -1.19 -19.23
C TRP A 9 5.84 -1.92 -20.56
N ARG A 10 6.16 -1.26 -21.68
CA ARG A 10 6.14 -1.86 -23.02
C ARG A 10 7.10 -1.11 -23.93
N ASN A 11 8.30 -1.68 -24.12
CA ASN A 11 9.43 -1.06 -24.83
C ASN A 11 9.78 0.33 -24.25
N GLY A 12 9.84 0.43 -22.92
CA GLY A 12 9.97 1.69 -22.19
C GLY A 12 8.77 1.93 -21.28
N PHE A 13 8.93 2.89 -20.37
CA PHE A 13 7.86 3.26 -19.46
C PHE A 13 6.76 4.07 -20.15
N ARG A 14 5.52 3.80 -19.76
CA ARG A 14 4.34 4.55 -20.23
C ARG A 14 3.48 5.00 -19.06
N ARG A 15 3.20 6.30 -18.98
CA ARG A 15 2.23 6.91 -18.06
C ARG A 15 0.93 7.20 -18.81
N ASN A 16 -0.16 6.60 -18.38
CA ASN A 16 -1.48 6.68 -19.03
C ASN A 16 -1.45 6.37 -20.54
N GLY A 17 -0.53 5.50 -20.97
CA GLY A 17 -0.35 5.11 -22.38
C GLY A 17 0.68 5.92 -23.17
N VAL A 18 1.10 7.08 -22.66
CA VAL A 18 2.14 7.94 -23.25
C VAL A 18 3.51 7.49 -22.77
N GLN A 19 4.47 7.35 -23.70
CA GLN A 19 5.84 7.00 -23.36
C GLN A 19 6.53 8.18 -22.64
N VAL A 20 7.19 7.89 -21.52
CA VAL A 20 7.85 8.88 -20.70
C VAL A 20 9.23 8.36 -20.25
N PRO A 21 10.21 9.23 -19.99
CA PRO A 21 11.47 8.85 -19.38
C PRO A 21 11.27 8.35 -17.95
N MET A 22 12.30 7.67 -17.41
CA MET A 22 12.24 7.07 -16.08
C MET A 22 12.10 8.12 -14.95
N GLU A 23 12.76 9.27 -15.10
CA GLU A 23 12.74 10.39 -14.14
C GLU A 23 11.32 10.91 -13.85
N ASP A 24 10.43 10.93 -14.84
CA ASP A 24 9.04 11.36 -14.70
C ASP A 24 8.17 10.38 -13.90
N ILE A 25 8.63 9.14 -13.77
CA ILE A 25 7.91 8.05 -13.11
C ILE A 25 8.49 7.73 -11.74
N GLU A 26 9.79 7.96 -11.54
CA GLU A 26 10.48 7.73 -10.27
C GLU A 26 9.80 8.47 -9.12
N SER A 27 9.47 9.76 -9.31
CA SER A 27 8.72 10.55 -8.32
C SER A 27 7.37 9.92 -7.93
N ILE A 28 6.63 9.37 -8.90
CA ILE A 28 5.35 8.71 -8.66
C ILE A 28 5.54 7.40 -7.90
N PHE A 29 6.61 6.65 -8.19
CA PHE A 29 6.94 5.43 -7.45
C PHE A 29 7.35 5.73 -6.01
N GLU A 30 8.20 6.72 -5.79
CA GLU A 30 8.63 7.10 -4.45
C GLU A 30 7.46 7.63 -3.61
N GLU A 31 6.55 8.43 -4.18
CA GLU A 31 5.33 8.87 -3.48
C GLU A 31 4.44 7.68 -3.10
N ARG A 32 4.23 6.73 -4.03
CA ARG A 32 3.45 5.51 -3.77
C ARG A 32 4.11 4.63 -2.72
N ARG A 33 5.43 4.48 -2.80
CA ARG A 33 6.23 3.70 -1.85
C ARG A 33 6.16 4.32 -0.46
N ALA A 34 6.34 5.63 -0.33
CA ALA A 34 6.23 6.33 0.94
C ALA A 34 4.83 6.14 1.54
N THR A 35 3.78 6.30 0.74
CA THR A 35 2.40 6.08 1.18
C THR A 35 2.17 4.64 1.64
N ALA A 36 2.64 3.65 0.86
CA ALA A 36 2.52 2.23 1.20
C ALA A 36 3.30 1.87 2.47
N LEU A 37 4.50 2.42 2.65
CA LEU A 37 5.31 2.23 3.87
C LEU A 37 4.59 2.79 5.10
N THR A 38 4.02 4.00 5.02
CA THR A 38 3.26 4.57 6.15
C THR A 38 2.03 3.72 6.50
N ILE A 39 1.33 3.18 5.51
CA ILE A 39 0.18 2.28 5.76
C ILE A 39 0.66 0.97 6.40
N TRP A 40 1.77 0.41 5.90
CA TRP A 40 2.35 -0.83 6.44
C TRP A 40 2.85 -0.66 7.87
N GLU A 41 3.53 0.43 8.20
CA GLU A 41 3.99 0.74 9.56
C GLU A 41 2.80 0.83 10.53
N ARG A 42 1.70 1.47 10.11
CA ARG A 42 0.47 1.53 10.92
C ARG A 42 -0.19 0.16 11.10
N TYR A 43 -0.16 -0.68 10.06
CA TYR A 43 -0.66 -2.04 10.12
C TYR A 43 0.15 -2.87 11.14
N GLU A 44 1.48 -2.85 11.04
CA GLU A 44 2.35 -3.63 11.93
C GLU A 44 2.27 -3.16 13.39
N LEU A 45 2.19 -1.85 13.64
CA LEU A 45 2.04 -1.32 15.00
C LEU A 45 0.74 -1.81 15.65
N ARG A 46 -0.40 -1.69 14.95
CA ARG A 46 -1.70 -2.16 15.47
C ARG A 46 -1.78 -3.68 15.58
N LYS A 47 -1.07 -4.40 14.71
CA LYS A 47 -0.98 -5.86 14.76
C LYS A 47 -0.20 -6.32 15.99
N ALA A 48 0.83 -5.58 16.41
CA ALA A 48 1.52 -5.82 17.68
C ALA A 48 0.58 -5.61 18.87
N ASP A 49 -0.20 -4.52 18.89
CA ASP A 49 -1.21 -4.28 19.93
C ASP A 49 -2.23 -5.44 20.02
N LEU A 50 -2.69 -5.96 18.88
CA LEU A 50 -3.60 -7.11 18.82
C LEU A 50 -2.96 -8.41 19.33
N GLN A 51 -1.65 -8.56 19.16
CA GLN A 51 -0.92 -9.73 19.64
C GLN A 51 -0.75 -9.69 21.16
N GLU A 52 -0.61 -8.50 21.76
CA GLU A 52 -0.52 -8.32 23.20
C GLU A 52 -1.89 -8.42 23.91
N ALA A 53 -3.00 -8.29 23.16
CA ALA A 53 -4.36 -8.33 23.71
C ALA A 53 -4.83 -9.72 24.20
N GLY A 54 -4.01 -10.76 24.10
CA GLY A 54 -4.33 -12.10 24.61
C GLY A 54 -5.47 -12.80 23.86
N LEU A 55 -5.70 -12.43 22.60
CA LEU A 55 -6.75 -12.99 21.74
C LEU A 55 -6.51 -14.48 21.44
N THR A 56 -7.59 -15.23 21.23
CA THR A 56 -7.47 -16.54 20.60
C THR A 56 -7.03 -16.39 19.14
N GLN A 57 -6.43 -17.42 18.56
CA GLN A 57 -5.96 -17.38 17.16
C GLN A 57 -7.05 -16.92 16.18
N LYS A 58 -8.30 -17.38 16.36
CA LYS A 58 -9.41 -17.05 15.47
C LYS A 58 -9.84 -15.58 15.61
N GLU A 59 -9.83 -15.04 16.83
CA GLU A 59 -10.14 -13.62 17.07
C GLU A 59 -9.04 -12.72 16.53
N TYR A 60 -7.78 -13.12 16.68
CA TYR A 60 -6.65 -12.41 16.10
C TYR A 60 -6.73 -12.34 14.57
N GLU A 61 -7.07 -13.45 13.89
CA GLU A 61 -7.27 -13.47 12.44
C GLU A 61 -8.40 -12.55 11.98
N ILE A 62 -9.52 -12.52 12.71
CA ILE A 62 -10.65 -11.61 12.42
C ILE A 62 -10.22 -10.15 12.62
N ALA A 63 -9.53 -9.85 13.72
CA ALA A 63 -9.06 -8.51 14.02
C ALA A 63 -8.05 -8.00 12.98
N CYS A 64 -7.15 -8.87 12.50
CA CYS A 64 -6.23 -8.53 11.42
C CYS A 64 -6.95 -8.19 10.11
N ARG A 65 -8.02 -8.93 9.77
CA ARG A 65 -8.84 -8.61 8.58
C ARG A 65 -9.55 -7.28 8.73
N GLN A 66 -10.17 -7.02 9.87
CA GLN A 66 -10.82 -5.73 10.15
C GLN A 66 -9.81 -4.57 10.14
N LEU A 67 -8.59 -4.82 10.60
CA LEU A 67 -7.51 -3.86 10.56
C LEU A 67 -7.10 -3.53 9.12
N ALA A 68 -6.94 -4.54 8.26
CA ALA A 68 -6.66 -4.37 6.84
C ALA A 68 -7.77 -3.57 6.14
N ASP A 69 -9.04 -3.95 6.36
CA ASP A 69 -10.21 -3.24 5.84
C ASP A 69 -10.23 -1.76 6.29
N SER A 70 -9.87 -1.48 7.55
CA SER A 70 -9.81 -0.10 8.08
C SER A 70 -8.72 0.76 7.45
N LEU A 71 -7.65 0.13 6.98
CA LEU A 71 -6.53 0.76 6.29
C LEU A 71 -6.73 0.80 4.76
N GLY A 72 -7.77 0.14 4.25
CA GLY A 72 -8.11 0.11 2.82
C GLY A 72 -7.13 -0.71 1.98
N ILE A 73 -6.54 -1.75 2.56
CA ILE A 73 -5.57 -2.66 1.92
C ILE A 73 -6.06 -4.10 1.84
#